data_AF-A0A2J5PFV0-F1
#
_entry.id   AF-A0A2J5PFV0-F1
#
_cell.length_a   1.000
_cell.length_b   1.000
_cell.length_c   1.000
_cell.angle_alpha   90.00
_cell.angle_beta   90.00
_cell.angle_gamma   90.00
#
_symmetry.space_group_name_H-M   'P 1'
#
loop_
_entity.id
_entity.type
_entity.pdbx_description
1 polymer ?
#
loop_
_entity_poly.entity_id
_entity_poly.type
_entity_poly.pdbx_seq_one_letter_code
_entity_poly.pdbx_strand_id
1 'polypeptide(L)' 'MHHVVSATTNPAKIQAILQAFNEIFGEGSCHIESVSVESGVPEQPFGSDETRAGARNRVANARRAQPNADFWV' A
#
# COMPACT_ATOMS: atom_id res chain seq x y z
N MET A 1 3.23 -17.67 1.77
CA MET A 1 3.73 -16.30 2.02
C MET A 1 2.84 -15.36 1.25
N HIS A 2 2.18 -14.42 1.93
CA HIS A 2 1.27 -13.46 1.32
C HIS A 2 2.05 -12.45 0.47
N HIS A 3 1.65 -12.27 -0.78
CA HIS A 3 2.16 -11.22 -1.62
C HIS A 3 1.42 -9.90 -1.34
N VAL A 4 2.12 -8.93 -0.77
CA VAL A 4 1.56 -7.63 -0.36
C VAL A 4 2.18 -6.53 -1.23
N VAL A 5 1.36 -5.82 -2.00
CA VAL A 5 1.83 -4.69 -2.80
C VAL A 5 1.60 -3.39 -2.04
N SER A 6 2.68 -2.69 -1.72
CA SER A 6 2.66 -1.37 -1.07
C SER A 6 2.67 -0.26 -2.12
N ALA A 7 1.62 0.55 -2.18
CA ALA A 7 1.44 1.68 -3.09
C ALA A 7 2.25 2.94 -2.68
N THR A 8 3.41 2.72 -2.06
CA THR A 8 4.36 3.71 -1.58
C THR A 8 5.77 3.12 -1.55
N THR A 9 6.76 3.95 -1.86
CA THR A 9 8.20 3.63 -1.74
C THR A 9 8.82 4.22 -0.46
N ASN A 10 8.04 4.94 0.36
CA ASN A 10 8.51 5.47 1.63
C ASN A 10 8.86 4.32 2.62
N PRO A 11 10.12 4.22 3.08
CA PRO A 11 10.57 3.14 3.96
C PRO A 11 9.79 3.02 5.27
N ALA A 12 9.37 4.14 5.87
CA ALA A 12 8.64 4.12 7.13
C ALA A 12 7.25 3.51 6.98
N LYS A 13 6.57 3.78 5.85
CA LYS A 13 5.26 3.17 5.56
C LYS A 13 5.40 1.67 5.27
N ILE A 14 6.42 1.28 4.52
CA ILE A 14 6.71 -0.14 4.25
C ILE A 14 6.98 -0.90 5.54
N GLN A 15 7.77 -0.32 6.46
CA GLN A 15 8.05 -0.92 7.76
C GLN A 15 6.77 -1.08 8.60
N ALA A 16 5.88 -0.09 8.60
CA ALA A 16 4.60 -0.18 9.31
C ALA A 16 3.72 -1.32 8.77
N ILE A 17 3.67 -1.48 7.44
CA ILE A 17 2.95 -2.60 6.79
C ILE A 17 3.55 -3.93 7.20
N LEU A 18 4.88 -4.08 7.12
CA LEU A 18 5.57 -5.32 7.49
C LEU A 18 5.30 -5.73 8.93
N GLN A 19 5.39 -4.78 9.86
CA GLN A 19 5.13 -5.03 11.28
C GLN A 19 3.69 -5.51 11.50
N ALA A 20 2.70 -4.81 10.91
CA ALA A 20 1.30 -5.19 11.05
C ALA A 20 1.00 -6.58 10.48
N PHE A 21 1.56 -6.92 9.30
CA PHE A 21 1.39 -8.24 8.71
C PHE A 21 2.09 -9.33 9.52
N ASN A 22 3.29 -9.08 10.03
CA ASN A 22 3.98 -10.03 10.90
C ASN A 22 3.24 -10.26 12.22
N GLU A 23 2.61 -9.23 12.79
CA GLU A 23 1.85 -9.33 14.03
C GLU A 23 0.54 -10.13 13.84
N ILE A 24 -0.15 -9.95 12.70
CA ILE A 24 -1.44 -10.60 12.43
C ILE A 24 -1.28 -12.02 11.87
N PHE A 25 -0.34 -12.21 10.93
CA PHE A 25 -0.19 -13.45 10.18
C PHE A 25 1.05 -14.27 10.57
N GLY A 26 1.89 -13.76 11.47
CA GLY A 26 3.13 -14.38 11.93
C GLY A 26 4.38 -13.88 11.18
N GLU A 27 5.54 -14.02 11.80
CA GLU A 27 6.82 -13.60 11.23
C GLU A 27 7.15 -14.37 9.94
N GLY A 28 7.59 -13.66 8.90
CA GLY A 28 7.92 -14.27 7.60
C GLY A 28 6.69 -14.73 6.81
N SER A 29 5.48 -14.36 7.25
CA SER A 29 4.24 -14.72 6.56
C SER A 29 4.00 -13.92 5.29
N CYS A 30 4.65 -12.77 5.10
CA CYS A 30 4.44 -11.88 3.95
C CYS A 30 5.73 -11.49 3.23
N HIS A 31 5.58 -11.16 1.94
CA HIS A 31 6.56 -10.50 1.10
C HIS A 31 5.97 -9.18 0.60
N ILE A 32 6.69 -8.07 0.81
CA ILE A 32 6.24 -6.74 0.38
C ILE A 32 6.95 -6.36 -0.92
N GLU A 33 6.17 -6.12 -1.98
CA GLU A 33 6.61 -5.46 -3.21
C GLU A 33 6.16 -3.99 -3.16
N SER A 34 7.09 -3.04 -3.29
CA SER A 34 6.76 -1.61 -3.30
C SER A 34 6.60 -1.07 -4.72
N VAL A 35 5.51 -0.34 -4.99
CA VAL A 35 5.25 0.29 -6.28
C VAL A 35 4.99 1.79 -6.11
N SER A 36 5.51 2.59 -7.04
CA SER A 36 5.18 4.02 -7.13
C SER A 36 3.99 4.20 -8.07
N VAL A 37 2.88 4.70 -7.55
CA VAL A 37 1.65 4.96 -8.30
C VAL A 37 1.04 6.30 -7.90
N GLU A 38 0.35 6.94 -8.84
CA GLU A 38 -0.28 8.24 -8.60
C GLU A 38 -1.52 8.12 -7.73
N SER A 39 -1.78 9.15 -6.91
CA SER A 39 -3.00 9.29 -6.12
C SER A 39 -4.14 9.99 -6.86
N GLY A 40 -3.89 10.65 -7.99
CA GLY A 40 -4.92 11.43 -8.70
C GLY A 40 -5.50 12.61 -7.91
N VAL A 41 -4.88 12.95 -6.78
CA VAL A 41 -5.13 14.14 -5.93
C VAL A 41 -3.78 14.77 -5.60
N PRO A 42 -3.72 16.04 -5.17
CA PRO A 42 -2.47 16.70 -4.77
C PRO A 42 -1.67 15.91 -3.74
N GLU A 43 -0.36 16.14 -3.69
CA GLU A 43 0.52 15.47 -2.72
C GLU A 43 0.13 15.73 -1.26
N GLN A 44 -0.42 16.92 -0.99
CA GLN A 44 -0.99 17.30 0.29
C GLN A 44 -2.48 17.61 0.13
N PRO A 45 -3.35 16.59 0.18
CA PRO A 45 -4.80 16.75 0.16
C PRO A 45 -5.30 17.57 1.36
N PHE A 46 -6.37 18.33 1.17
CA PHE A 46 -7.05 19.03 2.25
C PHE A 46 -8.30 18.28 2.70
N GLY A 47 -8.33 17.90 3.97
CA GLY A 47 -9.49 17.25 4.59
C GLY A 47 -9.53 15.73 4.40
N SER A 48 -10.48 15.11 5.12
CA SER A 48 -10.55 13.65 5.24
C SER A 48 -10.94 12.98 3.91
N ASP A 49 -11.87 13.58 3.16
CA ASP A 49 -12.39 12.97 1.94
C ASP A 49 -11.34 12.87 0.84
N GLU A 50 -10.59 13.95 0.60
CA GLU A 50 -9.54 13.97 -0.43
C GLU A 50 -8.36 13.06 -0.04
N THR A 51 -7.96 13.06 1.24
CA THR A 51 -6.94 12.14 1.77
C THR A 51 -7.34 10.67 1.52
N ARG A 52 -8.60 10.32 1.83
CA ARG A 52 -9.14 8.97 1.61
C ARG A 52 -9.26 8.64 0.13
N ALA A 53 -9.66 9.60 -0.71
CA ALA A 53 -9.71 9.41 -2.16
C ALA A 53 -8.32 9.11 -2.73
N GLY A 54 -7.30 9.87 -2.31
CA GLY A 54 -5.92 9.63 -2.73
C GLY A 54 -5.39 8.24 -2.36
N ALA A 55 -5.70 7.76 -1.15
CA ALA A 55 -5.35 6.40 -0.72
C ALA A 55 -6.05 5.33 -1.58
N ARG A 56 -7.36 5.46 -1.80
CA ARG A 56 -8.13 4.53 -2.65
C ARG A 56 -7.63 4.49 -4.09
N ASN A 57 -7.28 5.65 -4.64
CA ASN A 57 -6.72 5.76 -5.98
C ASN A 57 -5.36 5.07 -6.09
N ARG A 58 -4.47 5.24 -5.10
CA ARG A 58 -3.19 4.54 -5.04
C ARG A 58 -3.39 3.02 -5.02
N VAL A 59 -4.26 2.51 -4.16
CA VAL A 59 -4.57 1.06 -4.11
C VAL A 59 -5.14 0.55 -5.45
N ALA A 60 -6.07 1.29 -6.05
CA ALA A 60 -6.63 0.91 -7.36
C ALA A 60 -5.57 0.88 -8.47
N ASN A 61 -4.65 1.85 -8.48
CA ASN A 61 -3.56 1.93 -9.44
C ASN A 61 -2.50 0.85 -9.20
N ALA A 62 -2.15 0.59 -7.95
CA ALA A 62 -1.25 -0.51 -7.56
C ALA A 62 -1.82 -1.86 -7.99
N ARG A 63 -3.13 -2.08 -7.85
CA ARG A 63 -3.81 -3.30 -8.31
C ARG A 63 -3.84 -3.45 -9.83
N ARG A 64 -3.91 -2.35 -10.58
CA ARG A 64 -3.78 -2.41 -12.05
C ARG A 64 -2.36 -2.74 -12.48
N ALA A 65 -1.35 -2.18 -11.80
CA ALA A 65 0.06 -2.42 -12.10
C ALA A 65 0.52 -3.83 -11.69
N GLN A 66 0.08 -4.31 -10.52
CA GLN A 66 0.36 -5.63 -9.97
C GLN A 66 -0.96 -6.36 -9.65
N PRO A 67 -1.60 -7.01 -10.64
CA PRO A 67 -2.92 -7.63 -10.46
C PRO A 67 -2.88 -8.95 -9.66
N ASN A 68 -1.70 -9.57 -9.54
CA ASN A 68 -1.52 -10.90 -8.96
C ASN A 68 -0.88 -10.83 -7.56
N ALA A 69 -1.51 -10.06 -6.66
CA ALA A 69 -1.14 -10.00 -5.24
C ALA A 69 -2.30 -10.46 -4.36
N ASP A 70 -2.01 -10.80 -3.11
CA ASP A 70 -3.03 -11.16 -2.13
C ASP A 70 -3.61 -9.90 -1.47
N PHE A 71 -2.79 -8.86 -1.28
CA PHE A 71 -3.17 -7.59 -0.66
C PHE A 71 -2.57 -6.39 -1.40
N TRP A 72 -3.28 -5.26 -1.36
CA TRP A 72 -2.81 -3.95 -1.80
C TRP A 72 -3.01 -2.94 -0.68
N VAL A 73 -1.94 -2.23 -0.33
CA VAL A 73 -1.90 -1.29 0.78
C VAL A 73 -1.43 0.08 0.31
#